data_AF-A0A8C9U119-F1
#
_entry.id   AF-A0A8C9U119-F1
#
_cell.length_a   1.000
_cell.length_b   1.000
_cell.length_c   1.000
_cell.angle_alpha   90.00
_cell.angle_beta   90.00
_cell.angle_gamma   90.00
#
_symmetry.space_group_name_H-M   'P 1'
#
loop_
_entity.id
_entity.type
_entity.pdbx_description
1 polymer ?
#
loop_
_entity_poly.entity_id
_entity_poly.type
_entity_poly.pdbx_seq_one_letter_code
_entity_poly.pdbx_strand_id
1 'polypeptide(L)'
;MSSPLERETLLVAKDYVGFCTGIRQDPPSESAKAMRQLAKQTERQHRSTFQTLVQNFLDNSEPDFLTSLKQTMAALAHDGQLNWGRVVALFAFAGMLASELSSRGVDVSNRRLAETIARYLSEEHGEWLLHNGGWVGFLSFFHMVRGADLGLFLRNAFFAVSVASIAGIAALLRPGRLPLGSLLRLFFA
;
A
#
# COMPACT_ATOMS: atom_id res chain seq x y z
N MET A 1 6.85 -7.50 -23.90
CA MET A 1 6.06 -6.25 -24.01
C MET A 1 5.25 -6.13 -22.73
N SER A 2 5.38 -5.04 -21.96
CA SER A 2 4.61 -4.89 -20.72
C SER A 2 3.11 -4.83 -21.00
N SER A 3 2.32 -5.60 -20.24
CA SER A 3 0.86 -5.65 -20.38
C SER A 3 0.21 -4.28 -20.11
N PRO A 4 -1.01 -4.01 -20.62
CA PRO A 4 -1.73 -2.77 -20.31
C PRO A 4 -1.89 -2.56 -18.80
N LEU A 5 -2.15 -3.63 -18.04
CA LEU A 5 -2.26 -3.61 -16.59
C LEU A 5 -0.96 -3.17 -15.92
N GLU A 6 0.19 -3.74 -16.30
CA GLU A 6 1.51 -3.33 -15.79
C GLU A 6 1.77 -1.85 -16.03
N ARG A 7 1.46 -1.36 -17.24
CA ARG A 7 1.67 0.05 -17.60
C ARG A 7 0.82 0.98 -16.75
N GLU A 8 -0.47 0.69 -16.59
CA GLU A 8 -1.36 1.50 -15.76
C GLU A 8 -0.94 1.46 -14.28
N THR A 9 -0.57 0.28 -13.77
CA THR A 9 -0.11 0.10 -12.39
C THR A 9 1.15 0.93 -12.12
N LEU A 10 2.11 0.91 -13.06
CA LEU A 10 3.31 1.72 -12.98
C LEU A 10 3.01 3.22 -13.04
N LEU A 11 2.06 3.64 -13.88
CA LEU A 11 1.64 5.04 -13.97
C LEU A 11 1.03 5.52 -12.65
N VAL A 12 0.11 4.74 -12.07
CA VAL A 12 -0.51 5.07 -10.78
C VAL A 12 0.53 5.11 -9.64
N ALA A 13 1.46 4.16 -9.60
CA ALA A 13 2.53 4.12 -8.60
C ALA A 13 3.49 5.33 -8.71
N LYS A 14 3.97 5.64 -9.92
CA LYS A 14 4.84 6.80 -10.16
C LYS A 14 4.15 8.09 -9.80
N ASP A 15 2.89 8.23 -10.20
CA ASP A 15 2.09 9.41 -9.89
C ASP A 15 1.95 9.62 -8.39
N TYR A 16 1.55 8.58 -7.65
CA TYR A 16 1.30 8.71 -6.22
C TYR A 16 2.57 8.99 -5.41
N VAL A 17 3.68 8.31 -5.71
CA VAL A 17 4.97 8.55 -5.07
C VAL A 17 5.49 9.96 -5.38
N GLY A 18 5.39 10.40 -6.64
CA GLY A 18 5.74 11.76 -7.04
C GLY A 18 4.90 12.80 -6.32
N PHE A 19 3.59 12.59 -6.25
CA PHE A 19 2.66 13.45 -5.53
C PHE A 19 3.03 13.59 -4.04
N CYS A 20 3.38 12.49 -3.36
CA CYS A 20 3.77 12.52 -1.95
C CYS A 20 5.11 13.24 -1.70
N THR A 21 6.00 13.25 -2.69
CA THR A 21 7.32 13.89 -2.61
C THR A 21 7.32 15.35 -3.10
N GLY A 22 6.14 15.91 -3.40
CA GLY A 22 5.97 17.32 -3.73
C GLY A 22 5.91 17.65 -5.22
N ILE A 23 5.94 16.64 -6.12
CA ILE A 23 5.76 16.87 -7.55
C ILE A 23 4.33 17.36 -7.81
N ARG A 24 4.22 18.56 -8.39
CA ARG A 24 2.94 19.17 -8.77
C ARG A 24 2.64 18.87 -10.24
N GLN A 25 1.80 17.87 -10.45
CA GLN A 25 1.27 17.52 -11.76
C GLN A 25 -0.19 17.09 -11.64
N ASP A 26 -0.95 17.32 -12.71
CA ASP A 26 -2.30 16.78 -12.81
C ASP A 26 -2.24 15.24 -12.80
N PRO A 27 -3.22 14.56 -12.17
CA PRO A 27 -3.25 13.10 -12.19
C PRO A 27 -3.33 12.60 -13.63
N PRO A 28 -2.48 11.64 -14.05
CA PRO A 28 -2.43 11.16 -15.43
C PRO A 28 -3.63 10.27 -15.81
N SER A 29 -4.44 9.86 -14.84
CA SER A 29 -5.67 9.09 -15.04
C SER A 29 -6.63 9.28 -13.86
N GLU A 30 -7.91 8.93 -14.07
CA GLU A 30 -8.89 8.92 -12.97
C GLU A 30 -8.48 7.90 -11.88
N SER A 31 -7.89 6.76 -12.24
CA SER A 31 -7.35 5.77 -11.29
C SER A 31 -6.29 6.40 -10.37
N ALA A 32 -5.36 7.19 -10.94
CA ALA A 32 -4.34 7.90 -10.18
C ALA A 32 -4.94 8.95 -9.25
N LYS A 33 -5.92 9.73 -9.74
CA LYS A 33 -6.66 10.71 -8.95
C LYS A 33 -7.41 10.07 -7.78
N ALA A 34 -8.12 8.96 -8.01
CA ALA A 34 -8.81 8.19 -6.99
C ALA A 34 -7.84 7.64 -5.94
N MET A 35 -6.68 7.11 -6.39
CA MET A 35 -5.64 6.62 -5.49
C MET A 35 -5.06 7.72 -4.61
N ARG A 36 -4.74 8.89 -5.19
CA ARG A 36 -4.29 10.07 -4.40
C ARG A 36 -5.26 10.40 -3.27
N GLN A 37 -6.56 10.35 -3.55
CA GLN A 37 -7.59 10.68 -2.56
C GLN A 37 -7.74 9.59 -1.48
N LEU A 38 -7.93 8.33 -1.86
CA LEU A 38 -8.14 7.25 -0.89
C LEU A 38 -6.91 6.97 -0.04
N ALA A 39 -5.72 6.96 -0.63
CA ALA A 39 -4.51 6.68 0.12
C ALA A 39 -4.19 7.81 1.11
N LYS A 40 -4.40 9.09 0.73
CA LYS A 40 -4.26 10.21 1.68
C LYS A 40 -5.34 10.24 2.75
N GLN A 41 -6.56 9.83 2.43
CA GLN A 41 -7.61 9.69 3.44
C GLN A 41 -7.24 8.58 4.45
N THR A 42 -6.83 7.42 3.96
CA THR A 42 -6.37 6.27 4.76
C THR A 42 -5.18 6.63 5.65
N GLU A 43 -4.19 7.34 5.08
CA GLU A 43 -3.04 7.88 5.82
C GLU A 43 -3.49 8.78 6.97
N ARG A 44 -4.38 9.75 6.73
CA ARG A 44 -4.88 10.66 7.76
C ARG A 44 -5.63 9.93 8.87
N GLN A 45 -6.43 8.94 8.50
CA GLN A 45 -7.25 8.18 9.44
C GLN A 45 -6.42 7.26 10.35
N HIS A 46 -5.28 6.77 9.87
CA HIS A 46 -4.41 5.82 10.59
C HIS A 46 -2.96 6.31 10.72
N ARG A 47 -2.79 7.63 10.85
CA ARG A 47 -1.49 8.31 10.74
C ARG A 47 -0.44 7.73 11.68
N SER A 48 -0.78 7.55 12.96
CA SER A 48 0.16 7.02 13.96
C SER A 48 0.64 5.63 13.61
N THR A 49 -0.26 4.75 13.15
CA THR A 49 0.09 3.39 12.73
C THR A 49 1.03 3.38 11.54
N PHE A 50 0.73 4.17 10.49
CA PHE A 50 1.62 4.27 9.32
C PHE A 50 2.97 4.89 9.68
N GLN A 51 3.01 5.89 10.57
CA GLN A 51 4.25 6.47 11.06
C GLN A 51 5.11 5.41 11.76
N THR A 52 4.53 4.63 12.66
CA THR A 52 5.25 3.53 13.34
C THR A 52 5.76 2.50 12.33
N LEU A 53 4.96 2.10 11.34
CA LEU A 53 5.43 1.18 10.31
C LEU A 53 6.62 1.72 9.51
N VAL A 54 6.55 2.97 9.06
CA VAL A 54 7.62 3.60 8.28
C VAL A 54 8.90 3.69 9.10
N GLN A 55 8.81 4.10 10.36
CA GLN A 55 9.98 4.14 11.25
C GLN A 55 10.58 2.75 11.46
N ASN A 56 9.76 1.76 11.82
CA ASN A 56 10.23 0.39 11.99
C ASN A 56 10.86 -0.16 10.70
N PHE A 57 10.29 0.14 9.54
CA PHE A 57 10.86 -0.27 8.27
C PHE A 57 12.25 0.35 8.08
N LEU A 58 12.38 1.67 8.25
CA LEU A 58 13.66 2.36 8.08
C LEU A 58 14.73 1.84 9.03
N ASP A 59 14.38 1.61 10.30
CA ASP A 59 15.30 1.13 11.34
C ASP A 59 15.81 -0.30 11.08
N ASN A 60 15.09 -1.10 10.30
CA ASN A 60 15.42 -2.51 10.03
C ASN A 60 15.74 -2.82 8.55
N SER A 61 15.80 -1.80 7.68
CA SER A 61 15.88 -2.01 6.23
C SER A 61 17.28 -2.34 5.67
N GLU A 62 18.34 -2.25 6.49
CA GLU A 62 19.73 -2.49 6.07
C GLU A 62 20.12 -3.98 6.09
N PRO A 63 21.00 -4.45 5.16
CA PRO A 63 21.67 -3.70 4.09
C PRO A 63 20.90 -3.63 2.75
N ASP A 64 19.78 -4.36 2.58
CA ASP A 64 19.03 -4.43 1.31
C ASP A 64 17.60 -3.88 1.44
N PHE A 65 17.49 -2.57 1.20
CA PHE A 65 16.24 -1.82 1.27
C PHE A 65 15.12 -2.39 0.39
N LEU A 66 15.44 -2.83 -0.83
CA LEU A 66 14.41 -3.29 -1.78
C LEU A 66 13.87 -4.67 -1.42
N THR A 67 14.73 -5.54 -0.89
CA THR A 67 14.30 -6.84 -0.36
C THR A 67 13.42 -6.64 0.88
N SER A 68 13.84 -5.78 1.82
CA SER A 68 13.03 -5.41 2.98
C SER A 68 11.67 -4.83 2.56
N LEU A 69 11.64 -3.99 1.52
CA LEU A 69 10.40 -3.41 1.01
C LEU A 69 9.47 -4.50 0.49
N LYS A 70 9.96 -5.42 -0.34
CA LYS A 70 9.17 -6.56 -0.84
C LYS A 70 8.59 -7.40 0.28
N GLN A 71 9.38 -7.71 1.31
CA GLN A 71 8.90 -8.46 2.48
C GLN A 71 7.78 -7.72 3.23
N THR A 72 7.92 -6.40 3.38
CA THR A 72 6.90 -5.56 4.01
C THR A 72 5.61 -5.53 3.18
N MET A 73 5.71 -5.44 1.86
CA MET A 73 4.55 -5.51 0.95
C MET A 73 3.87 -6.88 1.02
N ALA A 74 4.63 -7.97 1.04
CA ALA A 74 4.11 -9.32 1.19
C ALA A 74 3.37 -9.50 2.54
N ALA A 75 3.93 -8.95 3.63
CA ALA A 75 3.27 -8.95 4.93
C ALA A 75 1.94 -8.17 4.90
N LEU A 76 1.90 -7.01 4.23
CA LEU A 76 0.67 -6.21 4.03
C LEU A 76 -0.42 -6.97 3.25
N ALA A 77 -0.03 -7.92 2.40
CA ALA A 77 -0.97 -8.73 1.62
C ALA A 77 -1.47 -10.00 2.35
N HIS A 78 -1.04 -10.27 3.59
CA HIS A 78 -1.45 -11.34 4.52
C HIS A 78 -2.12 -12.58 3.89
N ASP A 79 -1.40 -13.70 3.86
CA ASP A 79 -1.79 -15.01 3.30
C ASP A 79 -2.12 -14.99 1.80
N GLY A 80 -1.58 -14.02 1.05
CA GLY A 80 -1.78 -13.91 -0.40
C GLY A 80 -3.15 -13.36 -0.80
N GLN A 81 -3.97 -12.92 0.15
CA GLN A 81 -5.31 -12.39 -0.14
C GLN A 81 -5.28 -10.89 -0.40
N LEU A 82 -5.07 -10.48 -1.65
CA LEU A 82 -5.15 -9.06 -1.99
C LEU A 82 -6.62 -8.60 -2.01
N ASN A 83 -6.86 -7.35 -1.60
CA ASN A 83 -8.12 -6.63 -1.82
C ASN A 83 -7.84 -5.13 -2.04
N TRP A 84 -8.81 -4.38 -2.56
CA TRP A 84 -8.60 -2.95 -2.86
C TRP A 84 -8.23 -2.12 -1.63
N GLY A 85 -8.71 -2.47 -0.43
CA GLY A 85 -8.30 -1.81 0.81
C GLY A 85 -6.81 -2.02 1.12
N ARG A 86 -6.30 -3.23 0.92
CA ARG A 86 -4.86 -3.55 1.05
C ARG A 86 -4.01 -2.86 0.00
N VAL A 87 -4.49 -2.76 -1.24
CA VAL A 87 -3.82 -1.96 -2.29
C VAL A 87 -3.74 -0.50 -1.84
N VAL A 88 -4.83 0.11 -1.38
CA VAL A 88 -4.82 1.50 -0.89
C VAL A 88 -3.87 1.68 0.31
N ALA A 89 -3.84 0.73 1.25
CA ALA A 89 -2.94 0.75 2.40
C ALA A 89 -1.46 0.66 1.98
N LEU A 90 -1.14 -0.19 0.99
CA LEU A 90 0.20 -0.30 0.43
C LEU A 90 0.65 1.03 -0.19
N PHE A 91 -0.22 1.69 -0.95
CA PHE A 91 0.07 3.01 -1.50
C PHE A 91 0.26 4.05 -0.37
N ALA A 92 -0.62 4.07 0.64
CA ALA A 92 -0.48 4.99 1.78
C ALA A 92 0.88 4.82 2.50
N PHE A 93 1.29 3.58 2.78
CA PHE A 93 2.62 3.26 3.32
C PHE A 93 3.74 3.78 2.41
N ALA A 94 3.69 3.47 1.12
CA ALA A 94 4.70 3.90 0.16
C ALA A 94 4.84 5.42 0.06
N GLY A 95 3.73 6.16 0.10
CA GLY A 95 3.74 7.62 0.06
C GLY A 95 4.39 8.24 1.29
N MET A 96 4.09 7.70 2.48
CA MET A 96 4.72 8.12 3.73
C MET A 96 6.22 7.79 3.74
N LEU A 97 6.58 6.58 3.31
CA LEU A 97 7.98 6.15 3.19
C LEU A 97 8.77 7.04 2.22
N ALA A 98 8.21 7.34 1.04
CA ALA A 98 8.83 8.23 0.06
C ALA A 98 9.06 9.65 0.62
N SER A 99 8.07 10.18 1.33
CA SER A 99 8.15 11.50 1.96
C SER A 99 9.26 11.54 3.02
N GLU A 100 9.34 10.50 3.85
CA GLU A 100 10.34 10.37 4.91
C GLU A 100 11.75 10.24 4.33
N LEU A 101 11.95 9.37 3.33
CA LEU A 101 13.23 9.22 2.63
C LEU A 101 13.69 10.52 1.97
N SER A 102 12.76 11.21 1.30
CA SER A 102 13.03 12.53 0.70
C SER A 102 13.43 13.56 1.74
N SER A 103 12.82 13.53 2.94
CA SER A 103 13.16 14.45 4.02
C SER A 103 14.54 14.18 4.65
N ARG A 104 14.98 12.91 4.63
CA ARG A 104 16.30 12.48 5.13
C ARG A 104 17.42 12.60 4.09
N GLY A 105 17.10 13.04 2.87
CA GLY A 105 18.06 13.11 1.77
C GLY A 105 18.56 11.73 1.29
N VAL A 106 17.83 10.65 1.61
CA VAL A 106 18.18 9.30 1.17
C VAL A 106 17.79 9.15 -0.30
N ASP A 107 18.77 8.97 -1.17
CA ASP A 107 18.56 8.76 -2.60
C ASP A 107 18.11 7.33 -2.92
N VAL A 108 16.99 6.91 -2.34
CA VAL A 108 16.18 5.87 -2.98
C VAL A 108 15.38 6.58 -4.05
N SER A 109 15.77 6.39 -5.32
CA SER A 109 15.05 6.97 -6.43
C SER A 109 13.55 6.63 -6.29
N ASN A 110 12.70 7.66 -6.18
CA ASN A 110 11.22 7.54 -6.18
C ASN A 110 10.71 6.60 -7.28
N ARG A 111 11.45 6.56 -8.40
CA ARG A 111 11.27 5.63 -9.49
C ARG A 111 11.38 4.16 -9.07
N ARG A 112 12.42 3.77 -8.32
CA ARG A 112 12.64 2.39 -7.85
C ARG A 112 11.55 1.94 -6.88
N LEU A 113 11.10 2.83 -5.99
CA LEU A 113 9.97 2.55 -5.09
C LEU A 113 8.70 2.28 -5.90
N ALA A 114 8.35 3.17 -6.83
CA ALA A 114 7.20 3.01 -7.70
C ALA A 114 7.28 1.75 -8.58
N GLU A 115 8.45 1.45 -9.17
CA GLU A 115 8.68 0.24 -9.97
C GLU A 115 8.59 -1.03 -9.13
N THR A 116 8.95 -0.99 -7.86
CA THR A 116 8.87 -2.15 -6.96
C THR A 116 7.43 -2.44 -6.56
N ILE A 117 6.64 -1.41 -6.25
CA ILE A 117 5.19 -1.55 -5.98
C ILE A 117 4.46 -2.02 -7.24
N ALA A 118 4.78 -1.44 -8.39
CA ALA A 118 4.13 -1.79 -9.64
C ALA A 118 4.37 -3.27 -9.98
N ARG A 119 5.62 -3.73 -9.91
CA ARG A 119 5.95 -5.14 -10.13
C ARG A 119 5.27 -6.07 -9.13
N TYR A 120 5.29 -5.72 -7.85
CA TYR A 120 4.60 -6.52 -6.82
C TYR A 120 3.11 -6.72 -7.17
N LEU A 121 2.43 -5.64 -7.54
CA LEU A 121 1.01 -5.70 -7.88
C LEU A 121 0.74 -6.39 -9.21
N SER A 122 1.55 -6.12 -10.24
CA SER A 122 1.29 -6.61 -11.60
C SER A 122 1.84 -8.01 -11.87
N GLU A 123 2.98 -8.37 -11.29
CA GLU A 123 3.64 -9.67 -11.48
C GLU A 123 3.13 -10.69 -10.46
N GLU A 124 3.05 -10.33 -9.17
CA GLU A 124 2.64 -11.28 -8.12
C GLU A 124 1.13 -11.34 -7.92
N HIS A 125 0.41 -10.25 -8.19
CA HIS A 125 -1.05 -10.16 -8.00
C HIS A 125 -1.81 -9.76 -9.28
N GLY A 126 -1.19 -9.91 -10.45
CA GLY A 126 -1.77 -9.53 -11.74
C GLY A 126 -3.08 -10.27 -12.04
N GLU A 127 -3.14 -11.58 -11.77
CA GLU A 127 -4.37 -12.37 -11.97
C GLU A 127 -5.51 -11.88 -11.07
N TRP A 128 -5.22 -11.56 -9.81
CA TRP A 128 -6.20 -11.00 -8.90
C TRP A 128 -6.70 -9.65 -9.40
N LEU A 129 -5.80 -8.76 -9.83
CA LEU A 129 -6.18 -7.47 -10.40
C LEU A 129 -7.09 -7.65 -11.61
N LEU A 130 -6.76 -8.54 -12.54
CA LEU A 130 -7.59 -8.80 -13.73
C LEU A 130 -8.96 -9.38 -13.35
N HIS A 131 -9.01 -10.38 -12.46
CA HIS A 131 -10.26 -10.96 -11.98
C HIS A 131 -11.16 -9.91 -11.29
N ASN A 132 -10.57 -8.88 -10.68
CA ASN A 132 -11.28 -7.79 -10.02
C ASN A 132 -11.47 -6.56 -10.92
N GLY A 133 -11.37 -6.71 -12.25
CA GLY A 133 -11.67 -5.65 -13.23
C GLY A 133 -10.56 -4.62 -13.43
N GLY A 134 -9.33 -4.91 -12.99
CA GLY A 134 -8.18 -4.01 -13.07
C GLY A 134 -8.46 -2.67 -12.37
N TRP A 135 -7.86 -1.61 -12.89
CA TRP A 135 -8.04 -0.27 -12.34
C TRP A 135 -9.44 0.31 -12.57
N VAL A 136 -10.21 -0.21 -13.55
CA VAL A 136 -11.64 0.11 -13.68
C VAL A 136 -12.42 -0.46 -12.48
N GLY A 137 -12.10 -1.67 -12.05
CA GLY A 137 -12.65 -2.26 -10.82
C GLY A 137 -12.27 -1.46 -9.56
N PHE A 138 -11.05 -0.93 -9.50
CA PHE A 138 -10.65 0.00 -8.45
C PHE A 138 -11.50 1.27 -8.43
N LEU A 139 -11.81 1.85 -9.60
CA LEU A 139 -12.69 3.02 -9.68
C LEU A 139 -14.10 2.73 -9.19
N SER A 140 -14.65 1.56 -9.50
CA SER A 140 -15.93 1.09 -8.94
C SER A 140 -15.88 0.99 -7.41
N PHE A 141 -14.80 0.42 -6.86
CA PHE A 141 -14.56 0.40 -5.41
C PHE A 141 -14.47 1.81 -4.82
N PHE A 142 -13.74 2.72 -5.47
CA PHE A 142 -13.61 4.11 -5.04
C PHE A 142 -14.95 4.85 -5.00
N HIS A 143 -15.78 4.70 -6.04
CA HIS A 143 -17.12 5.29 -6.05
C HIS A 143 -18.04 4.67 -5.01
N MET A 144 -17.95 3.36 -4.75
CA MET A 144 -18.69 2.71 -3.67
C MET A 144 -18.30 3.26 -2.30
N VAL A 145 -17.00 3.50 -2.05
CA VAL A 145 -16.52 4.08 -0.79
C VAL A 145 -16.95 5.55 -0.63
N ARG A 146 -17.11 6.30 -1.74
CA ARG A 146 -17.51 7.73 -1.72
C ARG A 146 -19.02 7.96 -1.78
N GLY A 147 -19.77 7.12 -2.48
CA GLY A 147 -21.21 7.17 -2.64
C GLY A 147 -21.88 6.57 -1.42
N ALA A 148 -22.42 7.42 -0.56
CA ALA A 148 -22.91 7.08 0.77
C ALA A 148 -24.20 6.23 0.83
N ASP A 149 -24.47 5.28 -0.07
CA ASP A 149 -25.67 4.41 0.03
C ASP A 149 -25.54 3.28 1.08
N LEU A 150 -24.35 3.10 1.67
CA LEU A 150 -24.08 2.18 2.78
C LEU A 150 -23.19 2.84 3.86
N GLY A 151 -23.41 4.15 4.06
CA GLY A 151 -22.38 5.10 4.51
C GLY A 151 -21.91 5.07 5.97
N LEU A 152 -22.60 4.39 6.91
CA LEU A 152 -22.20 4.38 8.33
C LEU A 152 -21.70 3.00 8.82
N PHE A 153 -22.25 1.91 8.27
CA PHE A 153 -21.92 0.53 8.70
C PHE A 153 -20.62 0.01 8.08
N LEU A 154 -20.36 0.28 6.78
CA LEU A 154 -19.14 -0.16 6.11
C LEU A 154 -17.91 0.72 6.38
N ARG A 155 -18.13 2.02 6.68
CA ARG A 155 -17.03 2.95 6.95
C ARG A 155 -16.19 2.52 8.16
N ASN A 156 -16.80 1.83 9.12
CA ASN A 156 -16.11 1.25 10.26
C ASN A 156 -15.64 -0.19 9.98
N ALA A 157 -16.44 -1.02 9.31
CA ALA A 157 -16.10 -2.44 9.10
C ALA A 157 -14.95 -2.68 8.10
N PHE A 158 -14.87 -1.93 6.99
CA PHE A 158 -13.86 -2.17 5.94
C PHE A 158 -12.49 -1.56 6.27
N PHE A 159 -12.49 -0.39 6.93
CA PHE A 159 -11.26 0.19 7.48
C PHE A 159 -10.74 -0.61 8.67
N ALA A 160 -11.61 -1.13 9.55
CA ALA A 160 -11.18 -1.98 10.65
C ALA A 160 -10.43 -3.24 10.18
N VAL A 161 -10.90 -3.90 9.12
CA VAL A 161 -10.22 -5.09 8.55
C VAL A 161 -8.87 -4.73 7.91
N SER A 162 -8.79 -3.60 7.23
CA SER A 162 -7.54 -3.12 6.60
C SER A 162 -6.49 -2.67 7.64
N VAL A 163 -6.92 -2.10 8.76
CA VAL A 163 -6.05 -1.54 9.81
C VAL A 163 -5.62 -2.59 10.83
N ALA A 164 -6.50 -3.55 11.13
CA ALA A 164 -6.12 -4.72 11.93
C ALA A 164 -4.97 -5.50 11.27
N SER A 165 -4.96 -5.58 9.94
CA SER A 165 -3.85 -6.18 9.17
C SER A 165 -2.55 -5.41 9.38
N ILE A 166 -2.60 -4.07 9.35
CA ILE A 166 -1.44 -3.19 9.56
C ILE A 166 -0.91 -3.29 11.00
N ALA A 167 -1.78 -3.30 12.01
CA ALA A 167 -1.41 -3.43 13.42
C ALA A 167 -0.78 -4.81 13.71
N GLY A 168 -1.29 -5.87 13.07
CA GLY A 168 -0.67 -7.21 13.09
C GLY A 168 0.75 -7.20 12.55
N ILE A 169 1.01 -6.48 11.46
CA ILE A 169 2.35 -6.36 10.84
C ILE A 169 3.30 -5.51 11.69
N ALA A 170 2.81 -4.43 12.30
CA ALA A 170 3.60 -3.66 13.27
C ALA A 170 4.04 -4.51 14.47
N ALA A 171 3.23 -5.50 14.88
CA ALA A 171 3.59 -6.47 15.90
C ALA A 171 4.59 -7.53 15.40
N LEU A 172 4.55 -7.90 14.11
CA LEU A 172 5.50 -8.82 13.46
C LEU A 172 6.90 -8.21 13.28
N LEU A 173 6.99 -6.89 13.10
CA LEU A 173 8.25 -6.17 12.87
C LEU A 173 8.91 -5.66 14.17
N ARG A 174 8.40 -6.06 15.35
CA ARG A 174 9.03 -5.71 16.63
C ARG A 174 10.35 -6.48 16.77
N PRO A 175 11.47 -5.81 17.09
CA PRO A 175 12.71 -6.50 17.37
C PRO A 175 12.53 -7.39 18.62
N GLY A 176 12.65 -8.71 18.42
CA GLY A 176 12.84 -9.66 19.51
C GLY A 176 11.82 -10.78 19.74
N ARG A 177 10.82 -11.07 18.89
CA ARG A 177 9.99 -12.29 19.10
C ARG A 177 9.50 -13.06 17.85
N LEU A 178 9.97 -14.30 17.83
CA LEU A 178 9.41 -15.57 17.33
C LEU A 178 9.25 -15.81 15.82
N PRO A 179 9.58 -17.04 15.34
CA PRO A 179 9.47 -17.40 13.94
C PRO A 179 8.04 -17.26 13.44
N LEU A 180 7.91 -16.71 12.23
CA LEU A 180 6.66 -16.33 11.55
C LEU A 180 5.53 -17.38 11.66
N GLY A 181 5.88 -18.67 11.70
CA GLY A 181 4.94 -19.79 11.81
C GLY A 181 4.21 -19.93 13.16
N SER A 182 4.74 -19.37 14.25
CA SER A 182 4.10 -19.45 15.58
C SER A 182 3.05 -18.36 15.81
N LEU A 183 3.10 -17.27 15.04
CA LEU A 183 2.24 -16.10 15.24
C LEU A 183 0.90 -16.21 14.48
N LEU A 184 0.87 -16.94 13.36
CA LEU A 184 -0.37 -17.21 12.62
C LEU A 184 -1.39 -18.04 13.43
N ARG A 185 -0.95 -18.82 14.43
CA ARG A 185 -1.84 -19.60 15.30
C ARG A 185 -2.54 -18.78 16.39
N LEU A 186 -2.07 -17.58 16.70
CA LEU A 186 -2.63 -16.74 17.77
C LEU A 186 -3.72 -15.77 17.28
N PHE A 187 -3.86 -15.59 15.96
CA PHE A 187 -4.83 -14.67 15.37
C PHE A 187 -5.99 -15.36 14.63
N PHE A 188 -5.95 -16.70 14.50
CA PHE A 188 -6.97 -17.49 13.78
C PHE A 188 -7.51 -18.69 14.60
N ALA A 189 -7.51 -18.57 15.93
CA ALA A 189 -8.31 -19.43 16.82
C ALA A 189 -9.52 -18.63 17.34
#